data_AF-A0A820C9F7-F1
#
_entry.id   AF-A0A820C9F7-F1
#
_cell.length_a   1.000
_cell.length_b   1.000
_cell.length_c   1.000
_cell.angle_alpha   90.00
_cell.angle_beta   90.00
_cell.angle_gamma   90.00
#
_symmetry.space_group_name_H-M   'P 1'
#
loop_
_entity.id
_entity.type
_entity.pdbx_description
1 polymer ?
#
loop_
_entity_poly.entity_id
_entity_poly.type
_entity_poly.pdbx_seq_one_letter_code
_entity_poly.pdbx_strand_id
1 'polypeptide(L)'
;MSGDGDINKNRVDADIINHDFHCVSWRKGNLLNANFGISGFPIYSGPANYLYPRYFPMMDTYARDGSINIVLGLREEDYKRMIQQNMLHKYR
;
A
#
# COMPACT_ATOMS: atom_id res chain seq x y z
N MET A 1 43.76 -0.06 -0.15
CA MET A 1 42.68 0.85 0.31
C MET A 1 41.81 1.21 -0.88
N SER A 2 40.67 0.55 -1.04
CA SER A 2 39.58 0.96 -1.94
C SER A 2 38.46 -0.07 -1.83
N GLY A 3 37.41 0.24 -1.08
CA GLY A 3 36.27 -0.67 -0.89
C GLY A 3 35.08 -0.09 -0.11
N ASP A 4 35.21 1.08 0.51
CA ASP A 4 34.16 1.63 1.39
C ASP A 4 33.21 2.64 0.69
N GLY A 5 33.34 2.83 -0.63
CA GLY A 5 32.56 3.84 -1.37
C GLY A 5 31.14 3.42 -1.75
N ASP A 6 30.88 2.12 -1.94
CA ASP A 6 29.60 1.62 -2.46
C ASP A 6 28.58 1.20 -1.39
N ILE A 7 29.02 0.97 -0.15
CA ILE A 7 28.12 0.49 0.91
C ILE A 7 27.20 1.63 1.43
N ASN A 8 27.62 2.89 1.28
CA ASN A 8 26.86 4.03 1.82
C ASN A 8 25.81 4.63 0.87
N LYS A 9 25.86 4.34 -0.45
CA LYS A 9 24.82 4.83 -1.38
C LYS A 9 23.50 4.06 -1.25
N ASN A 10 23.53 2.81 -0.80
CA ASN A 10 22.33 1.97 -0.63
C ASN A 10 21.77 1.95 0.81
N ARG A 11 22.39 2.67 1.75
CA ARG A 11 21.91 2.72 3.16
C ARG A 11 20.82 3.76 3.38
N VAL A 12 20.90 4.89 2.69
CA VAL A 12 19.93 5.99 2.84
C VAL A 12 18.51 5.58 2.40
N ASP A 13 18.39 4.68 1.42
CA ASP A 13 17.08 4.18 0.97
C ASP A 13 16.45 3.18 1.95
N ALA A 14 17.23 2.37 2.65
CA ALA A 14 16.70 1.39 3.60
C ALA A 14 16.14 2.04 4.87
N ASP A 15 16.78 3.11 5.36
CA ASP A 15 16.32 3.83 6.55
C ASP A 15 15.04 4.64 6.28
N ILE A 16 14.91 5.25 5.10
CA ILE A 16 13.68 5.92 4.64
C ILE A 16 12.53 4.90 4.49
N ILE A 17 12.81 3.72 3.93
CA ILE A 17 11.79 2.64 3.84
C ILE A 17 11.39 2.11 5.22
N ASN A 18 12.31 2.09 6.19
CA ASN A 18 12.05 1.54 7.52
C ASN A 18 11.38 2.52 8.49
N HIS A 19 11.46 3.83 8.25
CA HIS A 19 10.92 4.85 9.16
C HIS A 19 9.74 5.64 8.57
N ASP A 20 9.73 5.87 7.25
CA ASP A 20 8.67 6.63 6.61
C ASP A 20 7.50 5.76 6.15
N PHE A 21 6.33 6.38 6.05
CA PHE A 21 5.15 5.76 5.47
C PHE A 21 5.09 6.09 3.97
N HIS A 22 5.02 5.04 3.16
CA HIS A 22 4.97 5.15 1.70
C HIS A 22 3.54 4.90 1.23
N CYS A 23 2.79 5.99 1.03
CA CYS A 23 1.41 5.92 0.55
C CYS A 23 1.36 6.15 -0.95
N VAL A 24 0.71 5.26 -1.69
CA VAL A 24 0.58 5.38 -3.15
C VAL A 24 -0.87 5.24 -3.59
N SER A 25 -1.32 6.12 -4.49
CA SER A 25 -2.66 6.04 -5.06
C SER A 25 -2.65 5.24 -6.36
N TRP A 26 -3.36 4.11 -6.39
CA TRP A 26 -3.59 3.30 -7.59
C TRP A 26 -4.93 3.61 -8.27
N ARG A 27 -5.72 4.52 -7.70
CA ARG A 27 -7.04 4.94 -8.19
C ARG A 27 -7.03 5.45 -9.63
N LYS A 28 -5.92 6.07 -10.07
CA LYS A 28 -5.74 6.54 -11.46
C LYS A 28 -5.73 5.40 -12.49
N GLY A 29 -5.45 4.16 -12.07
CA GLY A 29 -5.41 3.00 -12.95
C GLY A 29 -6.80 2.50 -13.39
N ASN A 30 -7.88 2.95 -12.73
CA ASN A 30 -9.27 2.61 -13.02
C ASN A 30 -9.51 1.11 -13.28
N LEU A 31 -8.84 0.25 -12.50
CA LEU A 31 -8.71 -1.19 -12.76
C LEU A 31 -10.06 -1.91 -12.78
N LEU A 32 -11.02 -1.46 -11.97
CA LEU A 32 -12.37 -2.05 -11.88
C LEU A 32 -13.28 -1.69 -13.06
N ASN A 33 -12.93 -0.66 -13.87
CA ASN A 33 -13.71 -0.28 -15.06
C ASN A 33 -13.12 -0.88 -16.36
N ALA A 34 -12.04 -1.67 -16.28
CA ALA A 34 -11.48 -2.36 -17.44
C ALA A 34 -12.43 -3.47 -17.91
N ASN A 35 -12.87 -3.43 -19.17
CA ASN A 35 -13.74 -4.47 -19.75
C ASN A 35 -12.89 -5.55 -20.43
N PHE A 36 -12.97 -6.78 -19.94
CA PHE A 36 -12.26 -7.95 -20.48
C PHE A 36 -13.11 -8.77 -21.47
N GLY A 37 -14.10 -8.13 -22.13
CA GLY A 37 -14.94 -8.77 -23.12
C GLY A 37 -15.89 -9.79 -22.49
N ILE A 38 -15.67 -11.07 -22.76
CA ILE A 38 -16.55 -12.17 -22.32
C ILE A 38 -16.55 -12.31 -20.79
N SER A 39 -15.44 -11.98 -20.13
CA SER A 39 -15.32 -12.04 -18.67
C SER A 39 -15.95 -10.85 -17.95
N GLY A 40 -16.39 -9.81 -18.68
CA GLY A 40 -16.97 -8.61 -18.10
C GLY A 40 -15.94 -7.74 -17.35
N PHE A 41 -16.39 -7.14 -16.26
CA PHE A 41 -15.59 -6.22 -15.43
C PHE A 41 -15.00 -6.95 -14.21
N PRO A 42 -13.80 -6.57 -13.75
CA PRO A 42 -13.24 -7.09 -12.51
C PRO A 42 -14.14 -6.79 -11.31
N ILE A 43 -14.34 -7.81 -10.47
CA ILE A 43 -15.03 -7.66 -9.18
C ILE A 43 -14.09 -7.19 -8.05
N TYR A 44 -12.77 -7.24 -8.28
CA TYR A 44 -11.74 -6.87 -7.32
C TYR A 44 -10.47 -6.40 -8.03
N SER A 45 -9.76 -5.46 -7.42
CA SER A 45 -8.41 -5.05 -7.79
C SER A 45 -7.58 -4.88 -6.53
N GLY A 46 -6.36 -5.41 -6.53
CA GLY A 46 -5.49 -5.40 -5.36
C GLY A 46 -4.02 -5.57 -5.71
N PRO A 47 -3.12 -5.24 -4.78
CA PRO A 47 -1.70 -5.53 -4.94
C PRO A 47 -1.45 -7.03 -4.82
N ALA A 48 -0.34 -7.50 -5.38
CA ALA A 48 0.14 -8.87 -5.15
C ALA A 48 0.56 -9.07 -3.68
N ASN A 49 0.75 -10.32 -3.27
CA ASN A 49 1.03 -10.72 -1.88
C ASN A 49 2.35 -10.15 -1.29
N TYR A 50 3.17 -9.48 -2.08
CA TYR A 50 4.45 -8.91 -1.66
C TYR A 50 4.28 -7.43 -1.34
N LEU A 51 3.72 -7.14 -0.18
CA LEU A 51 3.70 -5.78 0.37
C LEU A 51 4.85 -5.61 1.35
N TYR A 52 5.69 -4.63 1.08
CA TYR A 52 6.72 -4.23 2.03
C TYR A 52 6.07 -3.55 3.25
N PRO A 53 6.60 -3.75 4.46
CA PRO A 53 6.17 -2.98 5.61
C PRO A 53 6.19 -1.47 5.32
N ARG A 54 5.19 -0.74 5.81
CA ARG A 54 5.00 0.71 5.66
C ARG A 54 4.69 1.18 4.22
N TYR A 55 4.42 0.26 3.29
CA TYR A 55 3.89 0.58 1.97
C TYR A 55 2.37 0.38 1.93
N PHE A 56 1.64 1.44 1.57
CA PHE A 56 0.18 1.50 1.64
C PHE A 56 -0.43 1.87 0.28
N PRO A 57 -0.78 0.89 -0.56
CA PRO A 57 -1.51 1.16 -1.78
C PRO A 57 -2.98 1.45 -1.48
N MET A 58 -3.48 2.52 -2.09
CA MET A 58 -4.88 2.94 -2.04
C MET A 58 -5.55 2.65 -3.38
N MET A 59 -6.63 1.88 -3.35
CA MET A 59 -7.40 1.46 -4.52
C MET A 59 -8.89 1.69 -4.31
N ASP A 60 -9.64 1.81 -5.39
CA ASP A 60 -11.09 1.87 -5.28
C ASP A 60 -11.64 0.51 -4.83
N THR A 61 -12.59 0.51 -3.89
CA THR A 61 -13.29 -0.72 -3.48
C THR A 61 -14.36 -1.07 -4.52
N TYR A 62 -15.03 -0.06 -5.05
CA TYR A 62 -15.95 -0.18 -6.17
C TYR A 62 -15.67 0.88 -7.23
N ALA A 63 -15.99 0.56 -8.48
CA ALA A 63 -15.59 1.34 -9.64
C ALA A 63 -16.13 2.79 -9.70
N ARG A 64 -17.17 3.14 -8.92
CA ARG A 64 -17.95 4.37 -9.12
C ARG A 64 -18.55 5.02 -7.86
N ASP A 65 -18.41 4.43 -6.68
CA ASP A 65 -18.99 4.99 -5.45
C ASP A 65 -17.99 5.85 -4.64
N GLY A 66 -16.72 5.89 -5.09
CA GLY A 66 -15.66 6.65 -4.45
C GLY A 66 -15.10 6.02 -3.17
N SER A 67 -15.57 4.83 -2.78
CA SER A 67 -15.03 4.07 -1.65
C SER A 67 -13.60 3.59 -1.92
N ILE A 68 -12.78 3.55 -0.88
CA ILE A 68 -11.33 3.29 -0.99
C ILE A 68 -10.95 2.17 -0.04
N ASN A 69 -10.20 1.20 -0.56
CA ASN A 69 -9.46 0.24 0.22
C ASN A 69 -8.02 0.71 0.36
N ILE A 70 -7.52 0.69 1.60
CA ILE A 70 -6.11 0.94 1.92
C ILE A 70 -5.54 -0.37 2.43
N VAL A 71 -4.55 -0.91 1.74
CA VAL A 71 -3.88 -2.13 2.22
C VAL A 71 -2.73 -1.73 3.13
N LEU A 72 -2.77 -2.17 4.38
CA LEU A 72 -1.81 -1.77 5.40
C LEU A 72 -0.75 -2.84 5.60
N GLY A 73 0.43 -2.66 5.01
CA GLY A 73 1.61 -3.45 5.33
C GLY A 73 2.19 -3.04 6.69
N LEU A 74 1.72 -3.64 7.78
CA LEU A 74 2.17 -3.31 9.13
C LEU A 74 2.85 -4.50 9.80
N ARG A 75 3.77 -4.22 10.72
CA ARG A 75 4.21 -5.23 11.69
C ARG A 75 3.05 -5.55 12.62
N GLU A 76 3.00 -6.78 13.15
CA GLU A 76 1.90 -7.23 14.00
C GLU A 76 1.71 -6.33 15.24
N GLU A 77 2.80 -5.86 15.85
CA GLU A 77 2.76 -4.94 16.99
C GLU A 77 2.14 -3.58 16.63
N ASP A 78 2.52 -3.02 15.48
CA ASP A 78 1.98 -1.75 14.99
C ASP A 78 0.49 -1.89 14.66
N TYR A 79 0.09 -3.02 14.06
CA TYR A 79 -1.31 -3.35 13.81
C TYR A 79 -2.12 -3.42 15.12
N LYS A 80 -1.61 -4.12 16.15
CA LYS A 80 -2.26 -4.21 17.47
C LYS A 80 -2.45 -2.84 18.12
N ARG A 81 -1.44 -1.96 18.05
CA ARG A 81 -1.55 -0.58 18.55
C ARG A 81 -2.56 0.25 17.77
N MET A 82 -2.59 0.10 16.44
CA MET A 82 -3.49 0.85 15.57
C MET A 82 -4.96 0.52 15.83
N ILE A 83 -5.33 -0.77 15.97
CA ILE A 83 -6.72 -1.17 16.23
C ILE A 83 -7.22 -0.80 17.64
N GLN A 84 -6.34 -0.37 18.55
CA GLN A 84 -6.71 0.14 19.87
C GLN A 84 -6.99 1.65 19.84
N GLN A 85 -6.67 2.35 18.75
CA GLN A 85 -6.90 3.79 18.65
C GLN A 85 -8.35 4.11 18.27
N ASN A 86 -9.11 4.67 19.22
CA ASN A 86 -10.52 5.03 19.05
C ASN A 86 -10.79 5.99 17.87
N MET A 87 -9.82 6.82 17.48
CA MET A 87 -9.99 7.77 16.37
C MET A 87 -10.01 7.11 14.99
N LEU A 88 -9.37 5.95 14.82
CA LEU A 88 -9.31 5.22 13.54
C LEU A 88 -10.62 4.48 13.24
N HIS A 89 -11.31 3.99 14.27
CA HIS A 89 -12.61 3.33 14.10
C HIS A 89 -13.73 4.26 13.64
N LYS A 90 -13.55 5.59 13.76
CA LYS A 90 -14.50 6.57 13.24
C LYS A 90 -14.60 6.58 11.71
N TYR A 91 -13.54 6.13 11.02
CA TYR A 91 -13.41 6.16 9.56
C TYR A 91 -13.37 4.76 8.93
N ARG A 92 -13.58 3.71 9.73
CA ARG A 92 -13.86 2.35 9.25
C ARG A 92 -15.29 2.27 8.76
#